data_AF-A0A4Z1HTE2-F1
#
_entry.id   AF-A0A4Z1HTE2-F1
#
_cell.length_a   1.000
_cell.length_b   1.000
_cell.length_c   1.000
_cell.angle_alpha   90.00
_cell.angle_beta   90.00
_cell.angle_gamma   90.00
#
_symmetry.space_group_name_H-M   'P 1'
#
loop_
_entity.id
_entity.type
_entity.pdbx_description
1 polymer ?
#
loop_
_entity_poly.entity_id
_entity_poly.type
_entity_poly.pdbx_seq_one_letter_code
_entity_poly.pdbx_strand_id
1 'polypeptide(L)'
;MFRRTLLRSGPHIIWRPHRINFHKNMQSLANGKQQENAADVPPNRSGGQATTAPQDKTQYQTDSLRLNRLRENTLTDYGDSYDISSITVKEMLHNIKSSLQKLKCDIQMLQDYRDREYAGGVVSIRNQLAQMFLSSTQNAQRKQQIANPIDVRINVYDQNELAYDVNLSTTIKQADLHPVYFDICLDTVFGAPKDLINRLLEWDKTREYQVYSIFGDHGEAWHKGFANTCPKPFKTWLSSILCLQKLESAISHNASPDLEILIQNQKEQVKKSIQEWDSSYTTDRSNHGKKRKECRKIIEEDYRERGLLTRIKENLSHGVNLDQ
;
A
#
# COMPACT_ATOMS: atom_id res chain seq x y z
N MET A 1 38.34 -7.20 -32.99
CA MET A 1 37.48 -8.37 -33.32
C MET A 1 36.29 -8.38 -32.37
N PHE A 2 35.10 -8.54 -32.94
CA PHE A 2 33.79 -8.58 -32.28
C PHE A 2 33.65 -9.71 -31.24
N ARG A 3 32.86 -9.47 -30.19
CA ARG A 3 31.59 -10.20 -29.93
C ARG A 3 30.67 -9.47 -28.95
N ARG A 4 29.40 -9.43 -29.36
CA ARG A 4 28.20 -8.82 -28.77
C ARG A 4 27.55 -9.74 -27.72
N THR A 5 26.59 -9.12 -26.99
CA THR A 5 25.36 -9.67 -26.34
C THR A 5 25.55 -10.49 -25.05
N LEU A 6 24.88 -10.18 -23.95
CA LEU A 6 23.42 -10.33 -23.78
C LEU A 6 22.77 -9.29 -22.84
N LEU A 7 21.61 -8.80 -23.29
CA LEU A 7 20.58 -8.11 -22.52
C LEU A 7 20.07 -8.98 -21.36
N ARG A 8 19.99 -8.43 -20.15
CA ARG A 8 19.11 -8.96 -19.09
C ARG A 8 18.00 -7.95 -18.85
N SER A 9 16.93 -8.10 -19.61
CA SER A 9 15.59 -7.66 -19.21
C SER A 9 15.20 -8.42 -17.93
N GLY A 10 15.09 -7.72 -16.80
CA GLY A 10 14.39 -8.24 -15.64
C GLY A 10 12.89 -8.40 -15.96
N PRO A 11 12.20 -9.38 -15.37
CA PRO A 11 10.80 -9.64 -15.70
C PRO A 11 9.90 -8.51 -15.21
N HIS A 12 8.88 -8.17 -16.00
CA HIS A 12 7.73 -7.41 -15.56
C HIS A 12 7.08 -8.10 -14.36
N ILE A 13 6.96 -7.39 -13.24
CA ILE A 13 6.21 -7.84 -12.08
C ILE A 13 4.73 -7.87 -12.45
N ILE A 14 4.24 -9.06 -12.82
CA ILE A 14 2.82 -9.36 -12.86
C ILE A 14 2.37 -9.48 -11.41
N TRP A 15 1.54 -8.53 -10.96
CA TRP A 15 0.84 -8.61 -9.69
C TRP A 15 0.00 -9.89 -9.66
N ARG A 16 0.39 -10.85 -8.79
CA ARG A 16 -0.45 -12.00 -8.46
C ARG A 16 -1.32 -11.62 -7.26
N PRO A 17 -2.66 -11.67 -7.36
CA PRO A 17 -3.51 -11.62 -6.17
C PRO A 17 -3.22 -12.87 -5.35
N HIS A 18 -2.88 -12.71 -4.08
CA HIS A 18 -2.91 -13.85 -3.16
C HIS A 18 -4.36 -14.36 -3.08
N ARG A 19 -4.57 -15.63 -3.47
CA ARG A 19 -5.83 -16.33 -3.20
C ARG A 19 -5.97 -16.47 -1.68
N ILE A 20 -6.84 -15.66 -1.09
CA ILE A 20 -7.32 -15.87 0.27
C ILE A 20 -8.50 -16.87 0.15
N ASN A 21 -8.33 -18.05 0.73
CA ASN A 21 -9.40 -19.04 0.85
C ASN A 21 -10.36 -18.58 1.96
N PHE A 22 -11.58 -18.18 1.59
CA PHE A 22 -12.66 -17.92 2.53
C PHE A 22 -13.38 -19.23 2.88
N HIS A 23 -12.95 -19.91 3.94
CA HIS A 23 -13.78 -20.91 4.59
C HIS A 23 -13.66 -20.86 6.11
N LYS A 24 -14.82 -20.66 6.75
CA LYS A 24 -15.13 -20.62 8.21
C LYS A 24 -14.72 -19.28 8.86
N ASN A 25 -15.58 -18.50 9.52
CA ASN A 25 -16.70 -18.89 10.39
C ASN A 25 -17.68 -17.68 10.52
N MET A 26 -18.84 -17.71 9.87
CA MET A 26 -19.97 -16.78 10.09
C MET A 26 -21.16 -17.54 10.70
N GLN A 27 -20.88 -18.38 11.70
CA GLN A 27 -21.89 -19.11 12.46
C GLN A 27 -21.51 -19.16 13.95
N SER A 28 -21.46 -17.99 14.60
CA SER A 28 -21.56 -17.92 16.05
C SER A 28 -21.93 -16.50 16.49
N LEU A 29 -23.16 -16.09 16.17
CA LEU A 29 -23.82 -14.97 16.85
C LEU A 29 -25.30 -15.33 17.01
N ALA A 30 -25.53 -16.35 17.84
CA ALA A 30 -26.80 -16.59 18.48
C ALA A 30 -26.56 -17.41 19.76
N ASN A 31 -26.94 -16.80 20.89
CA ASN A 31 -27.13 -17.34 22.24
C ASN A 31 -26.03 -17.03 23.27
N GLY A 32 -26.38 -16.17 24.22
CA GLY A 32 -25.61 -15.88 25.43
C GLY A 32 -25.97 -16.80 26.60
N LYS A 33 -25.10 -16.80 27.62
CA LYS A 33 -25.42 -16.55 29.04
C LYS A 33 -24.16 -16.70 29.90
N GLN A 34 -24.19 -15.97 31.02
CA GLN A 34 -23.23 -15.90 32.13
C GLN A 34 -22.80 -17.26 32.69
N GLN A 35 -21.54 -17.37 33.16
CA GLN A 35 -21.24 -17.77 34.56
C GLN A 35 -19.76 -17.55 34.93
N GLU A 36 -19.54 -17.04 36.15
CA GLU A 36 -18.26 -16.90 36.86
C GLU A 36 -17.79 -18.25 37.45
N ASN A 37 -16.47 -18.51 37.50
CA ASN A 37 -15.68 -18.70 38.74
C ASN A 37 -14.31 -19.41 38.53
N ALA A 38 -13.28 -18.73 39.04
CA ALA A 38 -12.02 -19.09 39.69
C ALA A 38 -11.36 -20.49 39.68
N ALA A 39 -10.01 -20.41 39.70
CA ALA A 39 -9.00 -21.17 40.48
C ALA A 39 -8.17 -22.31 39.83
N ASP A 40 -6.91 -21.97 39.53
CA ASP A 40 -5.65 -22.56 40.03
C ASP A 40 -5.28 -24.07 39.95
N VAL A 41 -4.16 -24.28 39.23
CA VAL A 41 -2.98 -25.16 39.49
C VAL A 41 -2.91 -26.59 38.88
N PRO A 42 -1.80 -26.93 38.15
CA PRO A 42 -1.46 -28.26 37.56
C PRO A 42 -0.50 -29.07 38.50
N PRO A 43 -0.03 -30.34 38.25
CA PRO A 43 0.85 -30.73 37.12
C PRO A 43 0.93 -32.24 36.69
N ASN A 44 1.71 -32.47 35.61
CA ASN A 44 2.67 -33.59 35.38
C ASN A 44 2.37 -34.85 34.53
N ARG A 45 3.36 -35.12 33.65
CA ARG A 45 4.00 -36.39 33.20
C ARG A 45 3.68 -37.04 31.83
N SER A 46 4.70 -36.96 30.96
CA SER A 46 5.40 -38.01 30.18
C SER A 46 4.66 -39.14 29.45
N GLY A 47 5.06 -39.33 28.19
CA GLY A 47 5.11 -40.66 27.54
C GLY A 47 4.86 -40.60 26.04
N GLY A 48 5.93 -40.68 25.23
CA GLY A 48 5.82 -40.80 23.78
C GLY A 48 5.54 -42.23 23.30
N GLN A 49 4.97 -42.36 22.11
CA GLN A 49 5.28 -43.41 21.13
C GLN A 49 4.79 -43.02 19.73
N ALA A 50 5.44 -43.61 18.73
CA ALA A 50 5.50 -43.21 17.33
C ALA A 50 4.47 -43.91 16.42
N THR A 51 4.52 -43.53 15.13
CA THR A 51 3.94 -44.15 13.90
C THR A 51 2.42 -44.01 13.71
N THR A 52 1.85 -43.71 12.54
CA THR A 52 2.25 -43.79 11.11
C THR A 52 1.57 -42.69 10.27
N ALA A 53 2.17 -42.34 9.13
CA ALA A 53 1.60 -41.45 8.11
C ALA A 53 0.55 -42.16 7.23
N PRO A 54 -0.31 -41.39 6.54
CA PRO A 54 -0.66 -41.71 5.16
C PRO A 54 -0.39 -40.53 4.20
N GLN A 55 0.21 -40.87 3.06
CA GLN A 55 0.24 -40.04 1.86
C GLN A 55 -1.19 -39.91 1.32
N ASP A 56 -1.56 -38.72 0.85
CA ASP A 56 -2.62 -38.62 -0.14
C ASP A 56 -2.26 -37.67 -1.27
N LYS A 57 -2.44 -38.18 -2.48
CA LYS A 57 -2.15 -37.55 -3.76
C LYS A 57 -3.41 -36.81 -4.19
N THR A 58 -3.30 -35.56 -4.61
CA THR A 58 -4.35 -34.98 -5.45
C THR A 58 -3.75 -34.18 -6.59
N GLN A 59 -4.03 -34.71 -7.77
CA GLN A 59 -3.54 -34.34 -9.07
C GLN A 59 -4.46 -33.25 -9.64
N TYR A 60 -3.86 -32.13 -10.05
CA TYR A 60 -4.54 -31.06 -10.77
C TYR A 60 -5.00 -31.55 -12.15
N GLN A 61 -6.30 -31.49 -12.42
CA GLN A 61 -6.85 -31.58 -13.76
C GLN A 61 -7.16 -30.18 -14.29
N THR A 62 -6.68 -29.96 -15.52
CA THR A 62 -6.73 -28.74 -16.28
C THR A 62 -7.97 -28.78 -17.19
N ASP A 63 -9.02 -28.02 -16.86
CA ASP A 63 -10.15 -27.85 -17.78
C ASP A 63 -9.81 -26.79 -18.83
N SER A 64 -9.47 -27.30 -20.01
CA SER A 64 -9.23 -26.54 -21.22
C SER A 64 -10.53 -26.29 -21.96
N LEU A 65 -10.77 -25.00 -22.23
CA LEU A 65 -11.71 -24.46 -23.20
C LEU A 65 -11.86 -25.34 -24.45
N ARG A 66 -13.05 -25.90 -24.67
CA ARG A 66 -13.52 -26.35 -25.99
C ARG A 66 -14.64 -25.45 -26.47
N LEU A 67 -14.26 -24.38 -27.14
CA LEU A 67 -15.11 -23.70 -28.12
C LEU A 67 -15.05 -24.50 -29.44
N ASN A 68 -16.18 -24.52 -30.14
CA ASN A 68 -16.38 -24.94 -31.54
C ASN A 68 -16.55 -26.43 -31.84
N ARG A 69 -17.82 -26.85 -31.87
CA ARG A 69 -18.33 -27.65 -33.00
C ARG A 69 -19.80 -27.31 -33.25
N LEU A 70 -20.02 -26.42 -34.23
CA LEU A 70 -21.31 -26.26 -34.90
C LEU A 70 -21.57 -27.57 -35.64
N ARG A 71 -22.66 -28.27 -35.31
CA ARG A 71 -23.12 -29.44 -36.07
C ARG A 71 -24.34 -28.99 -36.86
N GLU A 72 -24.18 -28.92 -38.17
CA GLU A 72 -25.29 -28.78 -39.13
C GLU A 72 -26.31 -29.88 -38.88
N ASN A 73 -27.59 -29.53 -38.88
CA ASN A 73 -28.69 -30.43 -39.20
C ASN A 73 -29.85 -29.61 -39.80
N THR A 74 -30.04 -29.85 -41.10
CA THR A 74 -31.30 -30.13 -41.79
C THR A 74 -32.53 -29.25 -41.51
N LEU A 75 -32.91 -28.54 -42.57
CA LEU A 75 -34.15 -27.83 -42.84
C LEU A 75 -35.41 -28.59 -42.39
N THR A 76 -36.18 -27.99 -41.48
CA THR A 76 -37.65 -28.06 -41.48
C THR A 76 -38.18 -26.63 -41.42
N ASP A 77 -39.03 -26.34 -42.40
CA ASP A 77 -39.86 -25.14 -42.55
C ASP A 77 -40.77 -24.98 -41.31
N TYR A 78 -40.78 -23.78 -40.70
CA TYR A 78 -41.89 -23.14 -39.97
C TYR A 78 -41.36 -21.90 -39.21
N GLY A 79 -41.73 -20.70 -39.66
CA GLY A 79 -42.14 -19.51 -38.89
C GLY A 79 -41.30 -18.88 -37.75
N ASP A 80 -40.45 -19.62 -37.03
CA ASP A 80 -40.01 -19.23 -35.67
C ASP A 80 -38.48 -19.03 -35.52
N SER A 81 -37.74 -19.09 -36.62
CA SER A 81 -36.26 -19.02 -36.60
C SER A 81 -35.71 -17.64 -36.18
N TYR A 82 -36.46 -16.56 -36.46
CA TYR A 82 -36.08 -15.21 -36.04
C TYR A 82 -36.26 -14.99 -34.53
N ASP A 83 -37.21 -15.67 -33.89
CA ASP A 83 -37.48 -15.48 -32.46
C ASP A 83 -36.50 -16.23 -31.57
N ILE A 84 -36.10 -17.45 -31.93
CA ILE A 84 -35.11 -18.22 -31.14
C ILE A 84 -33.76 -17.50 -31.11
N SER A 85 -33.31 -16.98 -32.26
CA SER A 85 -32.07 -16.19 -32.34
C SER A 85 -32.16 -14.87 -31.57
N SER A 86 -33.32 -14.19 -31.60
CA SER A 86 -33.53 -12.95 -30.84
C SER A 86 -33.58 -13.18 -29.32
N ILE A 87 -34.17 -14.29 -28.87
CA ILE A 87 -34.25 -14.69 -27.45
C ILE A 87 -32.86 -15.01 -26.92
N THR A 88 -32.07 -15.83 -27.63
CA THR A 88 -30.71 -16.17 -27.20
C THR A 88 -29.79 -14.94 -27.13
N VAL A 89 -29.92 -13.99 -28.07
CA VAL A 89 -29.15 -12.73 -28.03
C VAL A 89 -29.59 -11.83 -26.87
N LYS A 90 -30.90 -11.72 -26.59
CA LYS A 90 -31.42 -10.96 -25.44
C LYS A 90 -30.97 -11.56 -24.10
N GLU A 91 -30.98 -12.88 -23.97
CA GLU A 91 -30.49 -13.58 -22.78
C GLU A 91 -28.97 -13.40 -22.59
N MET A 92 -28.19 -13.52 -23.67
CA MET A 92 -26.75 -13.24 -23.62
C MET A 92 -26.46 -11.80 -23.20
N LEU A 93 -27.18 -10.82 -23.75
CA LEU A 93 -27.05 -9.41 -23.35
C LEU A 93 -27.44 -9.18 -21.89
N HIS A 94 -28.52 -9.82 -21.42
CA HIS A 94 -28.93 -9.76 -20.03
C HIS A 94 -27.86 -10.34 -19.09
N ASN A 95 -27.30 -11.50 -19.45
CA ASN A 95 -26.23 -12.15 -18.69
C ASN A 95 -24.97 -11.28 -18.63
N ILE A 96 -24.53 -10.71 -19.77
CA ILE A 96 -23.38 -9.79 -19.81
C ILE A 96 -23.64 -8.57 -18.91
N LYS A 97 -24.84 -7.98 -18.98
CA LYS A 97 -25.20 -6.82 -18.15
C LYS A 97 -25.20 -7.16 -16.66
N SER A 98 -25.73 -8.33 -16.28
CA SER A 98 -25.72 -8.83 -14.91
C SER A 98 -24.29 -9.08 -14.41
N SER A 99 -23.44 -9.73 -15.22
CA SER A 99 -22.03 -9.95 -14.89
C SER A 99 -21.26 -8.64 -14.72
N LEU A 100 -21.51 -7.64 -15.57
CA LEU A 100 -20.90 -6.30 -15.45
C LEU A 100 -21.34 -5.59 -14.17
N GLN A 101 -22.62 -5.69 -13.79
CA GLN A 101 -23.11 -5.13 -12.53
C GLN A 101 -22.47 -5.82 -11.33
N LYS A 102 -22.39 -7.16 -11.34
CA LYS A 102 -21.71 -7.92 -10.28
C LYS A 102 -20.24 -7.52 -10.16
N LEU A 103 -19.53 -7.44 -11.29
CA LEU A 103 -18.12 -7.02 -11.30
C LEU A 103 -17.95 -5.60 -10.75
N LYS A 104 -18.87 -4.68 -11.07
CA LYS A 104 -18.84 -3.31 -10.52
C LYS A 104 -19.06 -3.31 -8.99
N CYS A 105 -19.98 -4.12 -8.49
CA CYS A 105 -20.19 -4.29 -7.05
C CYS A 105 -18.96 -4.90 -6.36
N ASP A 106 -18.37 -5.94 -6.96
CA ASP A 106 -17.17 -6.59 -6.43
C ASP A 106 -15.98 -5.61 -6.39
N ILE A 107 -15.80 -4.79 -7.42
CA ILE A 107 -14.79 -3.72 -7.46
C ILE A 107 -15.02 -2.70 -6.36
N GLN A 108 -16.27 -2.24 -6.16
CA GLN A 108 -16.60 -1.28 -5.12
C GLN A 108 -16.32 -1.85 -3.73
N MET A 109 -16.74 -3.09 -3.46
CA MET A 109 -16.44 -3.76 -2.19
C MET A 109 -14.95 -3.87 -1.91
N LEU A 110 -14.15 -4.19 -2.92
CA LEU A 110 -12.68 -4.28 -2.77
C LEU A 110 -12.04 -2.90 -2.53
N GLN A 111 -12.59 -1.84 -3.12
CA GLN A 111 -12.16 -0.46 -2.86
C GLN A 111 -12.48 -0.06 -1.43
N ASP A 112 -13.72 -0.29 -0.99
CA ASP A 112 -14.15 0.02 0.37
C ASP A 112 -13.26 -0.72 1.38
N TYR A 113 -13.03 -2.02 1.19
CA TYR A 113 -12.15 -2.82 2.05
C TYR A 113 -10.71 -2.26 2.12
N ARG A 114 -10.13 -1.89 0.97
CA ARG A 114 -8.79 -1.30 0.91
C ARG A 114 -8.72 0.03 1.64
N ASP A 115 -9.73 0.89 1.47
CA ASP A 115 -9.79 2.16 2.18
C ASP A 115 -9.89 1.93 3.70
N ARG A 116 -10.50 0.82 4.15
CA ARG A 116 -10.51 0.45 5.56
C ARG A 116 -9.13 0.10 6.11
N GLU A 117 -8.43 -0.83 5.45
CA GLU A 117 -7.09 -1.25 5.86
C GLU A 117 -6.13 -0.06 5.92
N TYR A 118 -6.25 0.85 4.96
CA TYR A 118 -5.46 2.06 4.88
C TYR A 118 -5.71 3.01 6.06
N ALA A 119 -6.97 3.22 6.44
CA ALA A 119 -7.32 4.02 7.61
C ALA A 119 -6.72 3.42 8.90
N GLY A 120 -6.72 2.09 9.02
CA GLY A 120 -6.03 1.35 10.08
C GLY A 120 -4.52 1.61 10.12
N GLY A 121 -3.85 1.58 8.96
CA GLY A 121 -2.42 1.89 8.84
C GLY A 121 -2.06 3.30 9.32
N VAL A 122 -2.89 4.29 8.99
CA VAL A 122 -2.68 5.68 9.42
C VAL A 122 -2.88 5.86 10.92
N VAL A 123 -3.88 5.17 11.51
CA VAL A 123 -4.05 5.14 12.97
C VAL A 123 -2.80 4.55 13.64
N SER A 124 -2.25 3.46 13.09
CA SER A 124 -1.02 2.84 13.58
C SER A 124 0.15 3.83 13.54
N ILE A 125 0.37 4.51 12.42
CA ILE A 125 1.43 5.52 12.27
C ILE A 125 1.27 6.65 13.29
N ARG A 126 0.06 7.23 13.40
CA ARG A 126 -0.21 8.31 14.36
C ARG A 126 0.06 7.86 15.80
N ASN A 127 -0.27 6.61 16.14
CA ASN A 127 0.03 6.05 17.45
C ASN A 127 1.53 5.85 17.68
N GLN A 128 2.28 5.43 16.67
CA GLN A 128 3.74 5.34 16.73
C GLN A 128 4.38 6.72 16.92
N LEU A 129 3.96 7.73 16.13
CA LEU A 129 4.43 9.11 16.27
C LEU A 129 4.11 9.68 17.66
N ALA A 130 2.92 9.41 18.19
CA ALA A 130 2.56 9.82 19.55
C ALA A 130 3.42 9.16 20.62
N GLN A 131 3.78 7.88 20.47
CA GLN A 131 4.71 7.21 21.37
C GLN A 131 6.13 7.80 21.31
N MET A 132 6.53 8.33 20.15
CA MET A 132 7.86 8.92 19.95
C MET A 132 7.96 10.35 20.49
N PHE A 133 6.90 11.15 20.35
CA PHE A 133 6.98 12.61 20.55
C PHE A 133 6.12 13.19 21.67
N LEU A 134 5.17 12.43 22.22
CA LEU A 134 4.36 12.86 23.36
C LEU A 134 4.81 12.14 24.64
N SER A 135 4.62 12.78 25.79
CA SER A 135 4.79 12.09 27.07
C SER A 135 3.75 10.96 27.23
N SER A 136 4.02 9.99 28.11
CA SER A 136 3.07 8.92 28.41
C SER A 136 1.70 9.46 28.86
N THR A 137 1.69 10.53 29.65
CA THR A 137 0.47 11.22 30.11
C THR A 137 -0.28 11.87 28.95
N GLN A 138 0.43 12.64 28.11
CA GLN A 138 -0.17 13.30 26.95
C GLN A 138 -0.74 12.28 25.95
N ASN A 139 -0.02 11.18 25.70
CA ASN A 139 -0.49 10.12 24.81
C ASN A 139 -1.73 9.38 25.40
N ALA A 140 -1.79 9.21 26.72
CA ALA A 140 -2.97 8.63 27.38
C ALA A 140 -4.19 9.56 27.24
N GLN A 141 -4.04 10.86 27.52
CA GLN A 141 -5.09 11.87 27.33
C GLN A 141 -5.57 11.94 25.88
N ARG A 142 -4.62 11.97 24.93
CA ARG A 142 -4.88 11.88 23.50
C ARG A 142 -5.74 10.67 23.16
N LYS A 143 -5.41 9.47 23.65
CA LYS A 143 -6.19 8.26 23.37
C LYS A 143 -7.61 8.30 23.94
N GLN A 144 -7.83 9.01 25.05
CA GLN A 144 -9.16 9.18 25.63
C GLN A 144 -10.03 10.17 24.83
N GLN A 145 -9.40 11.19 24.24
CA GLN A 145 -10.10 12.29 23.57
C GLN A 145 -10.18 12.14 22.05
N ILE A 146 -9.27 11.40 21.41
CA ILE A 146 -9.34 11.14 19.97
C ILE A 146 -10.53 10.24 19.69
N ALA A 147 -11.60 10.86 19.24
CA ALA A 147 -12.51 10.22 18.34
C ALA A 147 -11.87 10.18 16.95
N ASN A 148 -11.45 9.00 16.51
CA ASN A 148 -11.29 8.77 15.07
C ASN A 148 -12.57 9.28 14.38
N PRO A 149 -12.47 9.98 13.23
CA PRO A 149 -13.65 10.35 12.44
C PRO A 149 -14.58 9.14 12.27
N ILE A 150 -15.90 9.34 12.26
CA ILE A 150 -16.89 8.23 12.30
C ILE A 150 -16.68 7.25 11.13
N ASP A 151 -16.41 7.82 9.97
CA ASP A 151 -15.95 7.24 8.71
C ASP A 151 -14.62 6.48 8.79
N VAL A 152 -13.72 6.86 9.70
CA VAL A 152 -12.49 6.11 10.03
C VAL A 152 -12.76 5.01 11.06
N ARG A 153 -13.66 5.23 12.03
CA ARG A 153 -14.01 4.26 13.10
C ARG A 153 -14.62 2.98 12.55
N ILE A 154 -15.55 3.10 11.60
CA ILE A 154 -16.20 1.95 10.95
C ILE A 154 -15.15 1.00 10.33
N ASN A 155 -14.00 1.55 9.98
CA ASN A 155 -12.92 0.87 9.29
C ASN A 155 -11.81 0.32 10.21
N VAL A 156 -11.79 0.71 11.49
CA VAL A 156 -10.75 0.30 12.45
C VAL A 156 -11.06 -1.05 13.11
N TYR A 157 -12.32 -1.49 13.15
CA TYR A 157 -12.72 -2.69 13.89
C TYR A 157 -12.26 -4.02 13.25
N ASP A 158 -11.92 -4.02 11.96
CA ASP A 158 -11.41 -5.19 11.22
C ASP A 158 -9.86 -5.20 11.15
N GLN A 159 -9.18 -4.86 12.25
CA GLN A 159 -7.72 -4.93 12.34
C GLN A 159 -7.21 -6.37 12.24
N ASN A 160 -7.08 -6.87 11.01
CA ASN A 160 -6.15 -7.94 10.73
C ASN A 160 -4.73 -7.39 10.82
N GLU A 161 -3.78 -8.24 11.19
CA GLU A 161 -2.32 -8.02 11.10
C GLU A 161 -1.84 -7.81 9.64
N LEU A 162 -2.67 -7.28 8.75
CA LEU A 162 -2.39 -6.99 7.34
C LEU A 162 -2.60 -5.51 7.01
N ALA A 163 -3.09 -4.67 7.94
CA ALA A 163 -3.22 -3.21 7.79
C ALA A 163 -1.85 -2.46 7.80
N TYR A 164 -0.83 -3.06 7.18
CA TYR A 164 0.57 -2.60 7.27
C TYR A 164 1.08 -1.87 6.04
N ASP A 165 0.34 -1.87 4.93
CA ASP A 165 0.80 -1.26 3.68
C ASP A 165 0.09 0.09 3.44
N VAL A 166 0.77 1.15 3.86
CA VAL A 166 0.42 2.54 3.53
C VAL A 166 0.71 2.75 2.04
N ASN A 167 -0.31 3.10 1.25
CA ASN A 167 -0.17 3.34 -0.17
C ASN A 167 -0.23 4.84 -0.47
N LEU A 168 0.81 5.38 -1.14
CA LEU A 168 0.92 6.81 -1.45
C LEU A 168 -0.34 7.37 -2.15
N SER A 169 -0.84 6.68 -3.17
CA SER A 169 -2.01 7.16 -3.93
C SER A 169 -3.28 7.21 -3.09
N THR A 170 -3.47 6.23 -2.20
CA THR A 170 -4.60 6.23 -1.26
C THR A 170 -4.42 7.31 -0.20
N THR A 171 -3.20 7.52 0.31
CA THR A 171 -2.88 8.61 1.25
C THR A 171 -3.26 9.96 0.70
N ILE A 172 -2.86 10.25 -0.55
CA ILE A 172 -3.13 11.53 -1.20
C ILE A 172 -4.64 11.76 -1.27
N LYS A 173 -5.42 10.76 -1.73
CA LYS A 173 -6.88 10.85 -1.83
C LYS A 173 -7.54 11.08 -0.47
N GLN A 174 -7.11 10.36 0.56
CA GLN A 174 -7.66 10.50 1.91
C GLN A 174 -7.27 11.84 2.55
N ALA A 175 -6.12 12.39 2.19
CA ALA A 175 -5.69 13.73 2.58
C ALA A 175 -6.47 14.85 1.87
N ASP A 176 -7.17 14.57 0.77
CA ASP A 176 -8.13 15.53 0.19
C ASP A 176 -9.43 15.57 1.00
N LEU A 177 -9.85 14.44 1.55
CA LEU A 177 -11.09 14.32 2.34
C LEU A 177 -10.89 14.74 3.81
N HIS A 178 -9.76 14.37 4.40
CA HIS A 178 -9.47 14.56 5.82
C HIS A 178 -8.01 15.03 6.05
N PRO A 179 -7.63 16.23 5.56
CA PRO A 179 -6.24 16.70 5.58
C PRO A 179 -5.63 16.71 6.99
N VAL A 180 -6.39 17.15 7.99
CA VAL A 180 -5.96 17.17 9.40
C VAL A 180 -5.48 15.81 9.89
N TYR A 181 -6.05 14.71 9.36
CA TYR A 181 -5.73 13.37 9.80
C TYR A 181 -4.60 12.72 8.99
N PHE A 182 -4.59 12.91 7.67
CA PHE A 182 -3.71 12.19 6.74
C PHE A 182 -2.47 12.98 6.27
N ASP A 183 -2.48 14.32 6.32
CA ASP A 183 -1.32 15.12 5.87
C ASP A 183 -0.05 14.79 6.65
N ILE A 184 -0.17 14.52 7.95
CA ILE A 184 0.97 14.12 8.78
C ILE A 184 1.68 12.88 8.23
N CYS A 185 0.95 11.93 7.63
CA CYS A 185 1.56 10.75 7.02
C CYS A 185 2.32 11.11 5.75
N LEU A 186 1.85 12.07 4.96
CA LEU A 186 2.59 12.54 3.78
C LEU A 186 3.91 13.18 4.21
N ASP A 187 3.88 14.08 5.19
CA ASP A 187 5.07 14.78 5.66
C ASP A 187 6.10 13.83 6.30
N THR A 188 5.62 12.94 7.18
CA THR A 188 6.48 12.09 8.01
C THR A 188 6.87 10.81 7.30
N VAL A 189 5.88 10.05 6.83
CA VAL A 189 6.10 8.70 6.27
C VAL A 189 6.50 8.77 4.82
N PHE A 190 5.80 9.52 3.97
CA PHE A 190 6.20 9.67 2.56
C PHE A 190 7.29 10.72 2.36
N GLY A 191 7.62 11.50 3.38
CA GLY A 191 8.81 12.36 3.36
C GLY A 191 8.64 13.69 2.62
N ALA A 192 7.42 14.09 2.25
CA ALA A 192 7.16 15.39 1.63
C ALA A 192 5.69 15.83 1.77
N PRO A 193 5.42 17.15 1.79
CA PRO A 193 4.05 17.68 1.74
C PRO A 193 3.28 17.23 0.50
N LYS A 194 1.95 17.14 0.61
CA LYS A 194 1.05 16.68 -0.46
C LYS A 194 1.24 17.45 -1.77
N ASP A 195 1.33 18.78 -1.70
CA ASP A 195 1.47 19.66 -2.86
C ASP A 195 2.80 19.44 -3.58
N LEU A 196 3.87 19.20 -2.84
CA LEU A 196 5.18 18.87 -3.40
C LEU A 196 5.14 17.50 -4.10
N ILE A 197 4.58 16.48 -3.44
CA ILE A 197 4.46 15.14 -4.04
C ILE A 197 3.64 15.21 -5.33
N ASN A 198 2.46 15.84 -5.30
CA ASN A 198 1.60 15.97 -6.48
C ASN A 198 2.30 16.69 -7.63
N ARG A 199 3.02 17.78 -7.33
CA ARG A 199 3.79 18.53 -8.33
C ARG A 199 4.86 17.68 -9.00
N LEU A 200 5.61 16.88 -8.23
CA LEU A 200 6.63 16.00 -8.77
C LEU A 200 6.02 14.84 -9.57
N LEU A 201 4.91 14.27 -9.11
CA LEU A 201 4.19 13.21 -9.83
C LEU A 201 3.62 13.70 -11.16
N GLU A 202 3.09 14.92 -11.21
CA GLU A 202 2.58 15.52 -12.45
C GLU A 202 3.71 15.84 -13.43
N TRP A 203 4.88 16.24 -12.92
CA TRP A 203 6.05 16.53 -13.72
C TRP A 203 6.74 15.26 -14.26
N ASP A 204 6.87 14.19 -13.46
CA ASP A 204 7.48 12.89 -13.87
C ASP A 204 6.51 12.01 -14.71
N LYS A 205 5.99 12.55 -15.82
CA LYS A 205 5.01 11.86 -16.68
C LYS A 205 5.56 10.57 -17.30
N THR A 206 6.84 10.57 -17.65
CA THR A 206 7.54 9.43 -18.26
C THR A 206 7.92 8.36 -17.23
N ARG A 207 7.84 8.69 -15.93
CA ARG A 207 8.29 7.86 -14.81
C ARG A 207 9.78 7.53 -14.84
N GLU A 208 10.56 8.28 -15.61
CA GLU A 208 12.01 8.09 -15.71
C GLU A 208 12.69 8.32 -14.35
N TYR A 209 12.14 9.22 -13.53
CA TYR A 209 12.73 9.62 -12.27
C TYR A 209 12.18 8.87 -11.05
N GLN A 210 11.29 7.90 -11.28
CA GLN A 210 10.75 6.99 -10.28
C GLN A 210 10.10 7.70 -9.08
N VAL A 211 9.52 8.90 -9.27
CA VAL A 211 8.97 9.72 -8.17
C VAL A 211 7.97 8.93 -7.32
N TYR A 212 7.05 8.22 -7.97
CA TYR A 212 6.06 7.40 -7.27
C TYR A 212 6.70 6.25 -6.48
N SER A 213 7.68 5.55 -7.07
CA SER A 213 8.32 4.39 -6.42
C SER A 213 9.09 4.83 -5.19
N ILE A 214 9.93 5.86 -5.32
CA ILE A 214 10.82 6.28 -4.24
C ILE A 214 10.04 6.83 -3.05
N PHE A 215 9.01 7.64 -3.29
CA PHE A 215 8.12 8.07 -2.20
C PHE A 215 7.38 6.87 -1.57
N GLY A 216 6.90 5.92 -2.36
CA GLY A 216 6.25 4.71 -1.86
C GLY A 216 7.18 3.85 -0.99
N ASP A 217 8.40 3.59 -1.47
CA ASP A 217 9.43 2.81 -0.78
C ASP A 217 9.90 3.51 0.50
N HIS A 218 10.05 4.84 0.47
CA HIS A 218 10.32 5.64 1.66
C HIS A 218 9.19 5.48 2.69
N GLY A 219 7.94 5.57 2.24
CA GLY A 219 6.78 5.31 3.07
C GLY A 219 6.81 3.94 3.74
N GLU A 220 7.13 2.90 2.98
CA GLU A 220 7.28 1.55 3.50
C GLU A 220 8.40 1.45 4.55
N ALA A 221 9.58 2.01 4.25
CA ALA A 221 10.75 1.96 5.13
C ALA A 221 10.52 2.68 6.47
N TRP A 222 9.88 3.85 6.46
CA TRP A 222 9.57 4.62 7.67
C TRP A 222 8.48 3.94 8.48
N HIS A 223 7.40 3.50 7.84
CA HIS A 223 6.30 2.84 8.53
C HIS A 223 6.70 1.51 9.17
N LYS A 224 7.41 0.66 8.43
CA LYS A 224 7.87 -0.65 8.94
C LYS A 224 9.11 -0.53 9.83
N GLY A 225 9.77 0.63 9.84
CA GLY A 225 10.87 0.97 10.74
C GLY A 225 12.16 0.23 10.41
N PHE A 226 12.53 0.20 9.12
CA PHE A 226 13.76 -0.42 8.63
C PHE A 226 14.74 0.55 7.94
N ALA A 227 14.54 1.87 8.05
CA ALA A 227 15.34 2.92 7.40
C ALA A 227 16.71 3.20 8.05
N ASN A 228 17.60 2.21 8.14
CA ASN A 228 18.93 2.38 8.74
C ASN A 228 19.89 3.21 7.87
N THR A 229 19.83 3.05 6.55
CA THR A 229 20.70 3.72 5.57
C THR A 229 19.93 4.62 4.60
N CYS A 230 18.61 4.43 4.48
CA CYS A 230 17.73 5.18 3.57
C CYS A 230 17.67 6.72 3.73
N PRO A 231 17.80 7.34 4.93
CA PRO A 231 17.55 8.79 5.08
C PRO A 231 18.43 9.68 4.21
N LYS A 232 19.73 9.40 4.14
CA LYS A 232 20.67 10.22 3.36
C LYS A 232 20.40 10.11 1.84
N PRO A 233 20.33 8.91 1.25
CA PRO A 233 19.98 8.75 -0.17
C PRO A 233 18.64 9.41 -0.53
N PHE A 234 17.62 9.30 0.33
CA PHE A 234 16.33 9.97 0.09
C PHE A 234 16.47 11.49 0.01
N LYS A 235 17.17 12.11 0.97
CA LYS A 235 17.43 13.56 0.95
C LYS A 235 18.20 14.00 -0.29
N THR A 236 19.23 13.24 -0.66
CA THR A 236 20.02 13.51 -1.88
C THR A 236 19.15 13.44 -3.12
N TRP A 237 18.32 12.40 -3.26
CA TRP A 237 17.39 12.25 -4.36
C TRP A 237 16.36 13.38 -4.40
N LEU A 238 15.71 13.69 -3.27
CA LEU A 238 14.67 14.73 -3.19
C LEU A 238 15.23 16.12 -3.54
N SER A 239 16.44 16.44 -3.08
CA SER A 239 17.14 17.67 -3.47
C SER A 239 17.46 17.70 -4.97
N SER A 240 17.97 16.59 -5.50
CA SER A 240 18.37 16.49 -6.91
C SER A 240 17.18 16.60 -7.85
N ILE A 241 16.04 16.00 -7.50
CA ILE A 241 14.83 16.02 -8.33
C ILE A 241 14.16 17.39 -8.30
N LEU A 242 14.15 18.06 -7.15
CA LEU A 242 13.68 19.43 -7.02
C LEU A 242 14.53 20.41 -7.83
N CYS A 243 15.86 20.22 -7.84
CA CYS A 243 16.76 21.01 -8.68
C CYS A 243 16.45 20.81 -10.18
N LEU A 244 16.31 19.55 -10.61
CA LEU A 244 16.01 19.22 -12.00
C LEU A 244 14.67 19.83 -12.46
N GLN A 245 13.62 19.67 -11.64
CA GLN A 245 12.30 20.21 -11.93
C GLN A 245 12.32 21.74 -12.10
N LYS A 246 13.11 22.46 -11.29
CA LYS A 246 13.29 23.91 -11.43
C LYS A 246 14.05 24.28 -12.70
N LEU A 247 15.13 23.58 -13.02
CA LEU A 247 15.92 23.84 -14.24
C LEU A 247 15.11 23.60 -15.51
N GLU A 248 14.37 22.49 -15.58
CA GLU A 248 13.49 22.19 -16.72
C GLU A 248 12.30 23.14 -16.81
N SER A 249 11.82 23.70 -15.69
CA SER A 249 10.82 24.76 -15.75
C SER A 249 11.43 26.05 -16.33
N ALA A 250 12.68 26.37 -16.00
CA ALA A 250 13.36 27.58 -16.47
C ALA A 250 13.69 27.56 -17.97
N ILE A 251 13.98 26.40 -18.57
CA ILE A 251 14.32 26.32 -20.01
C ILE A 251 13.14 26.69 -20.91
N SER A 252 11.91 26.51 -20.43
CA SER A 252 10.70 26.98 -21.11
C SER A 252 10.65 28.50 -21.29
N HIS A 253 11.41 29.24 -20.47
CA HIS A 253 11.51 30.70 -20.52
C HIS A 253 12.80 31.21 -21.16
N ASN A 254 13.88 30.44 -21.17
CA ASN A 254 15.17 30.82 -21.76
C ASN A 254 15.97 29.59 -22.22
N ALA A 255 15.95 29.30 -23.52
CA ALA A 255 16.68 28.19 -24.12
C ALA A 255 18.14 28.56 -24.41
N SER A 256 18.95 28.68 -23.35
CA SER A 256 20.40 28.86 -23.46
C SER A 256 21.12 27.50 -23.48
N PRO A 257 22.16 27.30 -24.32
CA PRO A 257 22.99 26.09 -24.31
C PRO A 257 23.60 25.76 -22.94
N ASP A 258 23.96 26.77 -22.14
CA ASP A 258 24.49 26.56 -20.79
C ASP A 258 23.47 25.90 -19.86
N LEU A 259 22.18 26.24 -20.03
CA LEU A 259 21.10 25.66 -19.24
C LEU A 259 20.83 24.21 -19.64
N GLU A 260 20.95 23.87 -20.93
CA GLU A 260 20.86 22.49 -21.40
C GLU A 260 21.96 21.60 -20.79
N ILE A 261 23.19 22.10 -20.72
CA ILE A 261 24.31 21.40 -20.07
C ILE A 261 24.02 21.17 -18.58
N LEU A 262 23.53 22.21 -17.88
CA LEU A 262 23.15 22.09 -16.47
C LEU A 262 22.03 21.07 -16.24
N ILE A 263 20.99 21.08 -17.09
CA ILE A 263 19.89 20.10 -17.03
C ILE A 263 20.44 18.69 -17.23
N GLN A 264 21.30 18.48 -18.23
CA GLN A 264 21.85 17.15 -18.49
C GLN A 264 22.72 16.65 -17.33
N ASN A 265 23.55 17.53 -16.75
CA ASN A 265 24.34 17.21 -15.56
C ASN A 265 23.43 16.84 -14.38
N GLN A 266 22.34 17.59 -14.19
CA GLN A 266 21.39 17.32 -13.12
C GLN A 266 20.62 16.01 -13.34
N LYS A 267 20.27 15.65 -14.58
CA LYS A 267 19.68 14.34 -14.91
C LYS A 267 20.59 13.19 -14.51
N GLU A 268 21.89 13.31 -14.78
CA GLU A 268 22.86 12.29 -14.36
C GLU A 268 23.03 12.22 -12.84
N GLN A 269 22.94 13.35 -12.12
CA GLN A 269 22.91 13.35 -10.65
C GLN A 269 21.67 12.64 -10.11
N VAL A 270 20.49 12.90 -10.69
CA VAL A 270 19.25 12.22 -10.31
C VAL A 270 19.40 10.71 -10.50
N LYS A 271 19.89 10.25 -11.66
CA LYS A 271 20.13 8.81 -11.90
C LYS A 271 21.07 8.17 -10.87
N LYS A 272 22.15 8.86 -10.49
CA LYS A 272 23.06 8.38 -9.43
C LYS A 272 22.35 8.28 -8.08
N SER A 273 21.55 9.28 -7.72
CA SER A 273 20.81 9.28 -6.45
C SER A 273 19.75 8.17 -6.39
N ILE A 274 19.12 7.83 -7.53
CA ILE A 274 18.20 6.69 -7.64
C ILE A 274 18.94 5.37 -7.40
N GLN A 275 20.11 5.19 -8.00
CA GLN A 275 20.92 3.98 -7.77
C GLN A 275 21.36 3.83 -6.31
N GLU A 276 21.72 4.94 -5.66
CA GLU A 276 22.06 4.97 -4.24
C GLU A 276 20.84 4.62 -3.38
N TRP A 277 19.68 5.19 -3.70
CA TRP A 277 18.40 4.87 -3.04
C TRP A 277 18.08 3.37 -3.15
N ASP A 278 18.08 2.81 -4.36
CA ASP A 278 17.72 1.40 -4.61
C ASP A 278 18.62 0.45 -3.81
N SER A 279 19.93 0.76 -3.75
CA SER A 279 20.91 -0.01 -2.99
C SER A 279 20.65 0.04 -1.48
N SER A 280 20.46 1.24 -0.93
CA SER A 280 20.17 1.43 0.50
C SER A 280 18.83 0.82 0.89
N TYR A 281 17.79 1.03 0.10
CA TYR A 281 16.46 0.47 0.35
C TYR A 281 16.47 -1.05 0.33
N THR A 282 17.11 -1.66 -0.67
CA THR A 282 17.23 -3.13 -0.75
C THR A 282 17.97 -3.70 0.46
N THR A 283 19.07 -3.05 0.86
CA THR A 283 19.87 -3.44 2.03
C THR A 283 19.07 -3.38 3.31
N ASP A 284 18.40 -2.26 3.53
CA ASP A 284 17.58 -1.99 4.71
C ASP A 284 16.38 -2.94 4.78
N ARG A 285 15.67 -3.14 3.67
CA ARG A 285 14.53 -4.07 3.55
C ARG A 285 14.92 -5.51 3.85
N SER A 286 16.08 -5.97 3.37
CA SER A 286 16.57 -7.33 3.65
C SER A 286 16.95 -7.56 5.12
N ASN A 287 17.20 -6.48 5.87
CA ASN A 287 17.54 -6.50 7.29
C ASN A 287 16.35 -6.16 8.21
N HIS A 288 15.14 -6.19 7.67
CA HIS A 288 13.90 -5.94 8.40
C HIS A 288 13.85 -6.69 9.74
N GLY A 289 13.49 -5.98 10.81
CA GLY A 289 13.39 -6.51 12.17
C GLY A 289 14.70 -6.54 12.97
N LYS A 290 15.88 -6.67 12.34
CA LYS A 290 17.16 -6.84 13.07
C LYS A 290 17.63 -5.60 13.81
N LYS A 291 17.35 -4.40 13.28
CA LYS A 291 17.85 -3.10 13.80
C LYS A 291 16.74 -2.09 14.11
N ARG A 292 15.52 -2.55 14.40
CA ARG A 292 14.32 -1.68 14.51
C ARG A 292 14.48 -0.55 15.54
N LYS A 293 15.13 -0.80 16.69
CA LYS A 293 15.38 0.24 17.70
C LYS A 293 16.33 1.34 17.20
N GLU A 294 17.38 0.95 16.49
CA GLU A 294 18.33 1.90 15.87
C GLU A 294 17.64 2.71 14.78
N CYS A 295 16.84 2.04 13.94
CA CYS A 295 16.07 2.69 12.88
C CYS A 295 15.12 3.75 13.43
N ARG A 296 14.47 3.51 14.57
CA ARG A 296 13.61 4.53 15.20
C ARG A 296 14.39 5.80 15.56
N LYS A 297 15.58 5.66 16.17
CA LYS A 297 16.43 6.81 16.50
C LYS A 297 16.84 7.58 15.24
N ILE A 298 17.19 6.85 14.18
CA ILE A 298 17.57 7.44 12.89
C ILE A 298 16.38 8.20 12.27
N ILE A 299 15.18 7.62 12.32
CA ILE A 299 13.94 8.27 11.84
C ILE A 299 13.60 9.51 12.70
N GLU A 300 13.77 9.44 14.01
CA GLU A 300 13.58 10.59 14.90
C GLU A 300 14.52 11.74 14.55
N GLU A 301 15.77 11.43 14.25
CA GLU A 301 16.75 12.44 13.83
C GLU A 301 16.42 12.99 12.44
N ASP A 302 15.95 12.16 11.51
CA ASP A 302 15.44 12.65 10.22
C ASP A 302 14.32 13.69 10.39
N TYR A 303 13.35 13.39 11.26
CA TYR A 303 12.26 14.33 11.56
C TYR A 303 12.75 15.61 12.21
N ARG A 304 13.80 15.54 13.05
CA ARG A 304 14.44 16.72 13.65
C ARG A 304 15.11 17.57 12.59
N GLU A 305 15.97 16.99 11.76
CA GLU A 305 16.70 17.69 10.70
C GLU A 305 15.76 18.35 9.68
N ARG A 306 14.60 17.74 9.42
CA ARG A 306 13.57 18.28 8.52
C ARG A 306 12.61 19.26 9.20
N GLY A 307 12.79 19.57 10.48
CA GLY A 307 11.95 20.51 11.22
C GLY A 307 10.51 20.04 11.43
N LEU A 308 10.25 18.73 11.37
CA LEU A 308 8.89 18.18 11.42
C LEU A 308 8.35 18.05 12.85
N LEU A 309 9.20 18.12 13.87
CA LEU A 309 8.82 17.82 15.26
C LEU A 309 7.66 18.68 15.76
N THR A 310 7.69 19.98 15.50
CA THR A 310 6.63 20.92 15.92
C THR A 310 5.30 20.55 15.25
N ARG A 311 5.32 20.37 13.92
CA ARG A 311 4.13 20.02 13.13
C ARG A 311 3.54 18.67 13.54
N ILE A 312 4.39 17.68 13.83
CA ILE A 312 3.95 16.37 14.35
C ILE A 312 3.21 16.56 15.67
N LYS A 313 3.79 17.30 16.63
CA LYS A 313 3.17 17.52 17.94
C LYS A 313 1.85 18.28 17.83
N GLU A 314 1.81 19.36 17.06
CA GLU A 314 0.59 20.14 16.83
C GLU A 314 -0.52 19.28 16.23
N ASN A 315 -0.21 18.49 15.21
CA ASN A 315 -1.19 17.62 14.56
C ASN A 315 -1.67 16.47 15.46
N LEU A 316 -0.78 15.92 16.29
CA LEU A 316 -1.15 14.88 17.27
C LEU A 316 -2.01 15.43 18.42
N SER A 317 -1.88 16.72 18.72
CA SER A 317 -2.62 17.44 19.76
C SER A 317 -3.87 18.14 19.22
N HIS A 318 -4.08 18.15 17.90
CA HIS A 318 -5.21 18.81 17.29
C HIS A 318 -6.53 18.21 17.77
N GLY A 319 -7.42 19.05 18.29
CA GLY A 319 -8.70 18.63 18.86
C GLY A 319 -8.59 17.87 20.19
N VAL A 320 -7.43 17.92 20.85
CA VAL A 320 -7.15 17.29 22.14
C VAL A 320 -6.67 18.34 23.12
N ASN A 321 -7.30 18.42 24.29
CA ASN A 321 -6.80 19.19 25.41
C ASN A 321 -5.74 18.35 26.13
N LEU A 322 -4.48 18.63 25.85
CA LEU A 322 -3.35 18.05 26.57
C LEU A 322 -3.00 18.97 27.72
N ASP A 323 -3.10 18.47 28.95
CA ASP A 323 -2.61 19.22 30.11
C ASP A 323 -1.08 19.33 30.00
N GLN A 324 -0.55 20.53 30.32
CA GLN A 324 0.87 20.85 30.19
C GLN A 324 1.75 20.08 31.19
#